data_AF-A0A355PI00-F1
#
_entry.id   AF-A0A355PI00-F1
#
_cell.length_a   1.000
_cell.length_b   1.000
_cell.length_c   1.000
_cell.angle_alpha   90.00
_cell.angle_beta   90.00
_cell.angle_gamma   90.00
#
_symmetry.space_group_name_H-M   'P 1'
#
loop_
_entity.id
_entity.type
_entity.pdbx_description
1 polymer ?
#
loop_
_entity_poly.entity_id
_entity_poly.type
_entity_poly.pdbx_seq_one_letter_code
_entity_poly.pdbx_strand_id
1 'polypeptide(L)'
;MTHCLRVGVGGPVGSGKTALLKQLCTALRDHYDIAVVTNDIYTREDADFLLKHDALPADRILGVETGGCPHTAIREDASMNLAAIDELHARHPKL
;
A
#
# COMPACT_ATOMS: atom_id res chain seq x y z
N MET A 1 -2.33 20.63 8.30
CA MET A 1 -2.28 19.34 7.59
C MET A 1 -0.84 18.87 7.65
N THR A 2 -0.55 17.86 8.47
CA THR A 2 0.73 17.17 8.41
C THR A 2 0.83 16.51 7.04
N HIS A 3 1.91 16.77 6.33
CA HIS A 3 2.15 16.15 5.02
C HIS A 3 2.65 14.73 5.26
N CYS A 4 1.80 13.73 5.05
CA CYS A 4 2.20 12.32 5.08
C CYS A 4 3.19 12.04 3.94
N LEU A 5 4.33 11.42 4.25
CA LEU A 5 5.30 10.98 3.25
C LEU A 5 4.73 9.80 2.47
N ARG A 6 4.62 9.94 1.15
CA ARG A 6 4.15 8.89 0.25
C ARG A 6 5.32 8.28 -0.51
N VAL A 7 5.56 6.98 -0.33
CA VAL A 7 6.67 6.26 -0.97
C VAL A 7 6.13 5.20 -1.92
N GLY A 8 6.37 5.36 -3.21
CA GLY A 8 6.00 4.36 -4.22
C GLY A 8 7.07 3.30 -4.38
N VAL A 9 6.71 2.01 -4.24
CA VAL A 9 7.61 0.88 -4.46
C VAL A 9 7.26 0.21 -5.81
N GLY A 10 7.98 0.61 -6.86
CA GLY A 10 7.83 0.06 -8.22
C GLY A 10 8.90 -0.99 -8.56
N GLY A 11 8.64 -1.79 -9.59
CA GLY A 11 9.58 -2.80 -10.09
C GLY A 11 8.92 -3.93 -10.88
N PRO A 12 9.69 -4.73 -11.64
CA PRO A 12 9.16 -5.85 -12.44
C PRO A 12 8.35 -6.87 -11.62
N VAL A 13 7.53 -7.67 -12.30
CA VAL A 13 6.85 -8.82 -11.68
C VAL A 13 7.91 -9.78 -11.11
N GLY A 14 7.73 -10.24 -9.87
CA GLY A 14 8.66 -11.14 -9.20
C GLY A 14 9.93 -10.49 -8.61
N SER A 15 10.11 -9.17 -8.69
CA SER A 15 11.31 -8.50 -8.16
C SER A 15 11.38 -8.37 -6.63
N GLY A 16 10.41 -8.95 -5.90
CA GLY A 16 10.39 -8.93 -4.44
C GLY A 16 9.78 -7.69 -3.78
N LYS A 17 8.96 -6.89 -4.49
CA LYS A 17 8.31 -5.68 -3.95
C LYS A 17 7.53 -5.96 -2.66
N THR A 18 6.65 -6.96 -2.68
CA THR A 18 5.81 -7.35 -1.53
C THR A 18 6.65 -7.86 -0.36
N ALA A 19 7.73 -8.59 -0.65
CA ALA A 19 8.69 -9.03 0.36
C ALA A 19 9.42 -7.83 1.00
N LEU A 20 9.83 -6.83 0.21
CA LEU A 20 10.42 -5.59 0.71
C LEU A 20 9.42 -4.83 1.60
N LEU A 21 8.18 -4.65 1.14
CA LEU A 21 7.13 -4.00 1.92
C LEU A 21 6.90 -4.69 3.26
N LYS A 22 6.83 -6.03 3.28
CA LYS A 22 6.72 -6.80 4.52
C LYS A 22 7.84 -6.46 5.49
N GLN A 23 9.10 -6.46 5.03
CA GLN A 23 10.24 -6.19 5.91
C GLN A 23 10.26 -4.74 6.42
N LEU A 24 9.95 -3.77 5.54
CA LEU A 24 9.85 -2.36 5.94
C LEU A 24 8.75 -2.15 6.97
N CYS A 25 7.57 -2.73 6.76
CA CYS A 25 6.46 -2.63 7.71
C CYS A 25 6.83 -3.22 9.07
N THR A 26 7.35 -4.45 9.09
CA THR A 26 7.77 -5.08 10.35
C THR A 26 8.83 -4.26 11.08
N ALA A 27 9.79 -3.66 10.37
CA ALA A 27 10.87 -2.90 10.98
C ALA A 27 10.45 -1.50 11.45
N LEU A 28 9.42 -0.89 10.85
CA LEU A 28 9.08 0.52 11.05
C LEU A 28 7.79 0.74 11.85
N ARG A 29 6.89 -0.26 11.92
CA ARG A 29 5.56 -0.11 12.53
C ARG A 29 5.55 0.29 14.01
N ASP A 30 6.63 0.01 14.73
CA ASP A 30 6.78 0.35 16.16
C ASP A 30 7.39 1.75 16.36
N HIS A 31 7.84 2.40 15.28
CA HIS A 31 8.52 3.69 15.30
C HIS A 31 7.74 4.80 14.57
N TYR A 32 6.91 4.43 13.60
CA TYR A 32 6.20 5.36 12.74
C TYR A 32 4.73 4.95 12.57
N ASP A 33 3.86 5.94 12.41
CA ASP A 33 2.49 5.72 11.95
C ASP A 33 2.55 5.45 10.45
N ILE A 34 2.33 4.19 10.04
CA ILE A 34 2.46 3.75 8.65
C ILE A 34 1.26 2.91 8.20
N ALA A 35 0.99 2.98 6.91
CA ALA A 35 -0.02 2.19 6.21
C ALA A 35 0.48 1.81 4.80
N VAL A 36 -0.14 0.80 4.19
CA VAL A 36 0.23 0.31 2.86
C VAL A 36 -1.00 0.25 1.96
N VAL A 37 -0.83 0.77 0.75
CA VAL A 37 -1.72 0.52 -0.39
C VAL A 37 -0.99 -0.41 -1.36
N THR A 38 -1.57 -1.57 -1.66
CA THR A 38 -1.04 -2.51 -2.66
C THR A 38 -1.86 -2.43 -3.94
N ASN A 39 -1.19 -2.57 -5.08
CA ASN A 39 -1.82 -2.52 -6.39
C ASN A 39 -1.70 -3.88 -7.06
N ASP A 40 -2.83 -4.53 -7.28
CA ASP A 40 -2.92 -5.77 -8.06
C ASP A 40 -3.85 -5.53 -9.27
N ILE A 41 -3.70 -6.35 -10.31
CA ILE A 41 -4.45 -6.14 -11.57
C ILE A 41 -5.89 -6.64 -11.44
N TYR A 42 -6.07 -7.87 -10.93
CA TYR A 42 -7.38 -8.54 -10.82
C TYR A 42 -7.57 -9.29 -9.50
N THR A 43 -6.63 -9.13 -8.56
CA THR A 43 -6.58 -9.89 -7.32
C THR A 43 -6.29 -8.96 -6.16
N ARG A 44 -6.17 -9.54 -4.96
CA ARG A 44 -5.76 -8.84 -3.73
C ARG A 44 -4.62 -9.59 -3.04
N GLU A 45 -3.86 -10.36 -3.81
CA GLU A 45 -2.86 -11.30 -3.29
C GLU A 45 -1.76 -10.58 -2.50
N ASP A 46 -1.32 -9.40 -2.95
CA ASP A 46 -0.31 -8.63 -2.23
C ASP A 46 -0.82 -8.14 -0.86
N ALA A 47 -2.08 -7.67 -0.79
CA ALA A 47 -2.70 -7.26 0.47
C ALA A 47 -2.87 -8.46 1.41
N ASP A 48 -3.40 -9.58 0.90
CA ASP A 48 -3.62 -10.80 1.67
C ASP A 48 -2.31 -11.41 2.16
N PHE A 49 -1.24 -11.32 1.35
CA PHE A 49 0.10 -11.72 1.75
C PHE A 49 0.58 -10.89 2.96
N LEU A 50 0.47 -9.57 2.90
CA LEU A 50 0.90 -8.70 4.00
C LEU A 50 0.08 -8.94 5.29
N LEU A 51 -1.23 -9.17 5.15
CA LEU A 51 -2.12 -9.52 6.27
C LEU A 51 -1.72 -10.86 6.89
N LYS A 52 -1.54 -11.90 6.06
CA LYS A 52 -1.15 -13.25 6.51
C LYS A 52 0.21 -13.28 7.21
N HIS A 53 1.08 -12.35 6.87
CA HIS A 53 2.41 -12.22 7.47
C HIS A 53 2.48 -11.19 8.61
N ASP A 54 1.33 -10.74 9.11
CA ASP A 54 1.21 -9.77 10.20
C ASP A 54 2.09 -8.54 9.97
N ALA A 55 2.16 -8.03 8.72
CA ALA A 55 3.03 -6.90 8.41
C ALA A 55 2.58 -5.63 9.16
N LEU A 56 1.28 -5.35 9.15
CA LEU A 56 0.59 -4.28 9.87
C LEU A 56 -0.81 -4.76 10.32
N PRO A 57 -1.46 -4.06 11.26
CA PRO A 57 -2.89 -4.23 11.53
C PRO A 57 -3.74 -4.14 10.25
N ALA A 58 -4.83 -4.91 10.20
CA ALA A 58 -5.61 -5.06 8.98
C ALA A 58 -6.25 -3.76 8.48
N ASP A 59 -6.58 -2.84 9.37
CA ASP A 59 -7.14 -1.53 9.05
C ASP A 59 -6.12 -0.54 8.45
N ARG A 60 -4.86 -0.96 8.32
CA ARG A 60 -3.73 -0.20 7.74
C ARG A 60 -3.24 -0.76 6.40
N ILE A 61 -3.86 -1.82 5.89
CA ILE A 61 -3.53 -2.43 4.59
C ILE A 61 -4.76 -2.34 3.69
N LEU A 62 -4.62 -1.65 2.56
CA LEU A 62 -5.65 -1.58 1.53
C LEU A 62 -5.10 -2.15 0.22
N GLY A 63 -5.89 -3.04 -0.40
CA GLY A 63 -5.63 -3.51 -1.76
C GLY A 63 -6.49 -2.76 -2.76
N VAL A 64 -5.88 -2.28 -3.84
CA VAL A 64 -6.54 -1.60 -4.97
C VAL A 64 -6.39 -2.47 -6.21
N GLU A 65 -7.53 -2.83 -6.79
CA GLU A 65 -7.59 -3.51 -8.08
C GLU A 65 -7.48 -2.47 -9.21
N THR A 66 -6.35 -2.47 -9.90
CA THR A 66 -5.98 -1.43 -10.86
C THR A 66 -6.46 -1.68 -12.29
N GLY A 67 -6.94 -2.89 -12.59
CA GLY A 67 -7.21 -3.33 -13.95
C GLY A 67 -5.93 -3.50 -14.78
N GLY A 68 -6.07 -3.69 -16.10
CA GLY A 68 -5.02 -4.19 -16.99
C GLY A 68 -3.76 -3.33 -17.17
N CYS A 69 -3.76 -2.05 -16.79
CA CYS A 69 -2.64 -1.12 -17.02
C CYS A 69 -2.08 -0.58 -15.69
N PRO A 70 -1.16 -1.29 -15.03
CA PRO A 70 -0.67 -0.91 -13.70
C PRO A 70 0.04 0.45 -13.67
N HIS A 71 0.66 0.86 -14.79
CA HIS A 71 1.30 2.18 -14.89
C HIS A 71 0.29 3.32 -14.84
N THR A 72 -0.90 3.15 -15.43
CA THR A 72 -1.99 4.14 -15.40
C THR A 72 -2.40 4.45 -13.98
N ALA A 73 -2.59 3.41 -13.16
CA ALA A 73 -3.01 3.54 -11.76
C ALA A 73 -2.03 4.31 -10.87
N ILE A 74 -0.78 4.52 -11.30
CA ILE A 74 0.26 5.22 -10.53
C ILE A 74 0.81 6.48 -11.23
N ARG A 75 0.36 6.79 -12.46
CA ARG A 75 0.86 7.92 -13.26
C ARG A 75 -0.28 8.71 -13.87
N GLU A 76 -0.91 8.18 -14.91
CA GLU A 76 -1.88 8.93 -15.71
C GLU A 76 -3.22 9.11 -14.98
N ASP A 77 -3.67 8.10 -14.23
CA ASP A 77 -4.87 8.15 -13.41
C ASP A 77 -4.64 7.44 -12.07
N ALA A 78 -4.19 8.21 -11.07
CA ALA A 78 -3.97 7.72 -9.72
C ALA A 78 -5.20 7.85 -8.82
N SER A 79 -6.40 8.11 -9.37
CA SER A 79 -7.61 8.41 -8.58
C SER A 79 -7.93 7.33 -7.55
N MET A 80 -7.84 6.06 -7.92
CA MET A 80 -8.11 4.93 -7.03
C MET A 80 -7.11 4.86 -5.87
N ASN A 81 -5.83 5.11 -6.15
CA ASN A 81 -4.78 5.17 -5.14
C ASN A 81 -4.97 6.35 -4.18
N LEU A 82 -5.33 7.52 -4.72
CA LEU A 82 -5.59 8.71 -3.92
C LEU A 82 -6.81 8.52 -3.01
N ALA A 83 -7.88 7.90 -3.51
CA ALA A 83 -9.05 7.57 -2.71
C ALA A 83 -8.70 6.60 -1.55
N ALA A 84 -7.88 5.58 -1.81
CA ALA A 84 -7.42 4.66 -0.78
C ALA A 84 -6.54 5.36 0.28
N ILE A 85 -5.69 6.30 -0.14
CA ILE A 85 -4.88 7.12 0.78
C ILE A 85 -5.78 8.01 1.65
N ASP A 86 -6.79 8.66 1.07
CA ASP A 86 -7.74 9.49 1.80
C ASP A 86 -8.54 8.68 2.82
N GLU A 87 -8.92 7.45 2.46
CA GLU A 87 -9.55 6.51 3.38
C GLU A 87 -8.64 6.14 4.56
N LEU A 88 -7.35 5.89 4.31
CA LEU A 88 -6.38 5.61 5.37
C LEU A 88 -6.20 6.81 6.31
N HIS A 89 -6.12 8.03 5.78
CA HIS A 89 -6.06 9.24 6.61
C HIS A 89 -7.32 9.45 7.45
N ALA A 90 -8.50 9.12 6.89
CA ALA A 90 -9.76 9.21 7.62
C ALA A 90 -9.81 8.20 8.79
N ARG A 91 -9.30 6.99 8.58
CA ARG A 91 -9.22 5.93 9.61
C ARG A 91 -8.16 6.21 10.66
N HIS A 92 -7.02 6.78 10.25
CA HIS A 92 -5.85 7.01 11.10
C HIS A 92 -5.40 8.48 11.01
N PRO A 93 -6.01 9.40 11.77
CA PRO A 93 -5.71 10.84 11.69
C PRO A 93 -4.29 11.26 12.08
N LYS A 94 -3.48 10.33 12.59
CA LYS A 94 -2.07 10.53 12.98
C LYS A 94 -1.07 10.16 11.88
N LEU A 95 -1.54 9.59 10.77
CA LEU A 95 -0.75 9.40 9.54
C LEU A 95 -0.32 10.74 8.91
#